data_AF-A0A7J7NIQ2-F1
#
_entry.id   AF-A0A7J7NIQ2-F1
#
_cell.length_a   1.000
_cell.length_b   1.000
_cell.length_c   1.000
_cell.angle_alpha   90.00
_cell.angle_beta   90.00
_cell.angle_gamma   90.00
#
_symmetry.space_group_name_H-M   'P 1'
#
loop_
_entity.id
_entity.type
_entity.pdbx_description
1 polymer ?
#
loop_
_entity_poly.entity_id
_entity_poly.type
_entity_poly.pdbx_seq_one_letter_code
_entity_poly.pdbx_strand_id
1 'polypeptide(L)'
;MSKGFEGFECMYGQASAEWENPNNNNGSPPTLQPFLFHVHAIDASHIRIHVTDFHSNTFEAVRSLPQLEDLRDDIGVGGSWSEFVDYLIASMKSVDVKLLLGSPIASSKLAGDNDTQFAKLIAQKSKGMPLISINLDKLTNIPANDAMSDLSLELFKAFTSKRDLVVKEQERCYHLTRSLSAEEV
;
A
#
# COMPACT_ATOMS: atom_id res chain seq x y z
N MET A 1 -18.00 7.47 -17.57
CA MET A 1 -16.98 6.82 -16.73
C MET A 1 -17.67 6.40 -15.45
N SER A 2 -17.60 5.13 -15.07
CA SER A 2 -18.14 4.71 -13.78
C SER A 2 -17.32 5.37 -12.68
N LYS A 3 -18.00 5.91 -11.67
CA LYS A 3 -17.34 6.49 -10.50
C LYS A 3 -16.75 5.41 -9.60
N GLY A 4 -17.21 4.17 -9.71
CA GLY A 4 -16.78 3.08 -8.84
C GLY A 4 -15.37 2.55 -9.13
N PHE A 5 -14.96 1.58 -8.31
CA PHE A 5 -13.70 0.85 -8.44
C PHE A 5 -13.78 -0.35 -9.41
N GLU A 6 -14.71 -0.29 -10.37
CA GLU A 6 -14.84 -1.30 -11.41
C GLU A 6 -13.55 -1.36 -12.24
N GLY A 7 -12.83 -2.48 -12.18
CA GLY A 7 -11.55 -2.64 -12.86
C GLY A 7 -10.35 -2.02 -12.13
N PHE A 8 -10.50 -1.63 -10.86
CA PHE A 8 -9.36 -1.19 -10.04
C PHE A 8 -8.33 -2.32 -9.89
N GLU A 9 -7.12 -2.08 -10.36
CA GLU A 9 -6.02 -3.05 -10.25
C GLU A 9 -5.45 -3.05 -8.83
N CYS A 10 -5.27 -4.25 -8.26
CA CYS A 10 -4.61 -4.39 -6.97
C CYS A 10 -3.19 -3.79 -7.00
N MET A 11 -2.90 -2.93 -6.03
CA MET A 11 -1.59 -2.32 -5.86
C MET A 11 -0.84 -3.01 -4.74
N TYR A 12 0.47 -3.17 -4.91
CA TYR A 12 1.36 -3.74 -3.91
C TYR A 12 2.58 -2.83 -3.79
N GLY A 13 3.08 -2.67 -2.57
CA GLY A 13 4.27 -1.86 -2.34
C GLY A 13 4.87 -2.09 -0.96
N GLN A 14 6.00 -1.43 -0.74
CA GLN A 14 6.69 -1.39 0.54
C GLN A 14 6.51 -0.01 1.16
N ALA A 15 6.22 0.02 2.46
CA ALA A 15 6.19 1.25 3.25
C ALA A 15 7.40 1.32 4.18
N SER A 16 8.03 2.49 4.24
CA SER A 16 9.08 2.79 5.20
C SER A 16 8.47 3.21 6.53
N ALA A 17 8.69 2.42 7.58
CA ALA A 17 8.07 2.69 8.88
C ALA A 17 8.93 3.61 9.74
N GLU A 18 8.27 4.58 10.39
CA GLU A 18 8.88 5.55 11.29
C GLU A 18 7.99 5.66 12.54
N TRP A 19 8.61 5.83 13.73
CA TRP A 19 7.86 6.13 14.94
C TRP A 19 7.46 7.61 14.96
N GLU A 20 6.21 7.92 15.33
CA GLU A 20 5.73 9.31 15.40
C GLU A 20 6.51 10.14 16.42
N ASN A 21 6.99 9.52 17.51
CA ASN A 21 7.79 10.16 18.56
C ASN A 21 9.05 9.32 18.90
N PRO A 22 10.11 9.38 18.09
CA PRO A 22 11.29 8.52 18.27
C PRO A 22 12.12 8.82 19.53
N ASN A 23 11.96 10.01 20.12
CA ASN A 23 12.79 10.52 21.22
C ASN A 23 12.26 10.24 22.64
N ASN A 24 11.10 9.58 22.80
CA ASN A 24 10.51 9.35 24.11
C ASN A 24 11.14 8.19 24.91
N ASN A 25 12.02 7.41 24.27
CA ASN A 25 12.72 6.31 24.91
C ASN A 25 14.20 6.68 25.05
N ASN A 26 14.75 6.59 26.27
CA ASN A 26 16.18 6.81 26.57
C ASN A 26 17.11 5.70 25.99
N GLY A 27 16.78 5.15 24.83
CA GLY A 27 17.51 4.09 24.14
C GLY A 27 17.30 4.16 22.63
N SER A 28 18.09 3.43 21.85
CA SER A 28 17.90 3.33 20.40
C SER A 28 16.48 2.80 20.09
N PRO A 29 15.71 3.47 19.22
CA PRO A 29 14.39 2.97 18.83
C PRO A 29 14.52 1.57 18.22
N PRO A 30 13.56 0.67 18.50
CA PRO A 30 13.59 -0.68 17.94
C PRO A 30 13.60 -0.60 16.42
N THR A 31 14.44 -1.43 15.80
CA THR A 31 14.55 -1.52 14.34
C THR A 31 13.22 -1.99 13.77
N LEU A 32 12.61 -1.17 12.92
CA LEU A 32 11.34 -1.51 12.28
C LEU A 32 11.61 -2.44 11.09
N GLN A 33 10.84 -3.53 11.02
CA GLN A 33 10.85 -4.41 9.86
C GLN A 33 10.26 -3.70 8.64
N PRO A 34 10.62 -4.11 7.41
CA PRO A 34 9.94 -3.63 6.21
C PRO A 34 8.45 -3.96 6.28
N PHE A 35 7.60 -2.97 6.04
CA PHE A 35 6.16 -3.20 5.91
C PHE A 35 5.80 -3.36 4.44
N LEU A 36 4.99 -4.35 4.15
CA LEU A 36 4.35 -4.50 2.85
C LEU A 36 2.91 -4.03 2.96
N PHE A 37 2.42 -3.39 1.91
CA PHE A 37 1.02 -3.03 1.79
C PHE A 37 0.42 -3.56 0.50
N HIS A 38 -0.89 -3.80 0.53
CA HIS A 38 -1.67 -3.89 -0.69
C HIS A 38 -2.96 -3.11 -0.59
N VAL A 39 -3.39 -2.60 -1.74
CA VAL A 39 -4.64 -1.87 -1.91
C VAL A 39 -5.46 -2.59 -2.96
N HIS A 40 -6.70 -2.94 -2.62
CA HIS A 40 -7.60 -3.63 -3.54
C HIS A 40 -9.03 -3.14 -3.37
N ALA A 41 -9.84 -3.27 -4.41
CA ALA A 41 -11.27 -3.02 -4.32
C ALA A 41 -11.95 -4.23 -3.67
N ILE A 42 -12.79 -3.98 -2.66
CA ILE A 42 -13.70 -5.01 -2.10
C ILE A 42 -14.90 -5.16 -3.03
N ASP A 43 -15.42 -4.03 -3.48
CA ASP A 43 -16.57 -3.90 -4.37
C ASP A 43 -16.46 -2.59 -5.18
N ALA A 44 -17.53 -2.23 -5.89
CA ALA A 44 -17.55 -1.03 -6.72
C ALA A 44 -17.44 0.29 -5.92
N SER A 45 -17.62 0.30 -4.61
CA SER A 45 -17.65 1.51 -3.77
C SER A 45 -16.68 1.51 -2.60
N HIS A 46 -15.95 0.42 -2.35
CA HIS A 46 -14.98 0.32 -1.25
C HIS A 46 -13.61 -0.17 -1.72
N ILE A 47 -12.58 0.51 -1.25
CA ILE A 47 -11.20 0.00 -1.27
C ILE A 47 -10.77 -0.42 0.13
N ARG A 48 -9.91 -1.44 0.17
CA ARG A 48 -9.26 -1.93 1.37
C ARG A 48 -7.76 -1.80 1.23
N ILE A 49 -7.13 -1.40 2.32
CA ILE A 49 -5.69 -1.24 2.45
C ILE A 49 -5.27 -2.14 3.60
N HIS A 50 -4.41 -3.11 3.35
CA HIS A 50 -3.72 -3.85 4.40
C HIS A 50 -2.25 -3.46 4.41
N VAL A 51 -1.68 -3.36 5.61
CA VAL A 51 -0.27 -3.07 5.83
C VAL A 51 0.26 -4.02 6.90
N THR A 52 1.32 -4.77 6.63
CA THR A 52 1.83 -5.77 7.57
C THR A 52 3.35 -5.93 7.52
N ASP A 53 3.95 -6.23 8.66
CA ASP A 53 5.33 -6.70 8.78
C ASP A 53 5.45 -8.23 8.69
N PHE A 54 4.34 -8.94 8.45
CA PHE A 54 4.24 -10.41 8.51
C PHE A 54 4.67 -11.02 9.84
N HIS A 55 4.62 -10.23 10.91
CA HIS A 55 5.03 -10.63 12.23
C HIS A 55 3.99 -10.20 13.27
N SER A 56 4.20 -9.05 13.91
CA SER A 56 3.41 -8.60 15.06
C SER A 56 2.45 -7.47 14.72
N ASN A 57 2.62 -6.83 13.56
CA ASN A 57 1.90 -5.62 13.21
C ASN A 57 1.22 -5.80 11.87
N THR A 58 -0.10 -5.94 11.92
CA THR A 58 -0.97 -5.92 10.75
C THR A 58 -2.05 -4.87 10.98
N PHE A 59 -2.26 -4.03 9.97
CA PHE A 59 -3.19 -2.90 10.01
C PHE A 59 -4.11 -2.91 8.80
N GLU A 60 -5.31 -2.37 8.96
CA GLU A 60 -6.31 -2.25 7.92
C GLU A 60 -6.90 -0.84 7.85
N ALA A 61 -7.23 -0.40 6.64
CA ALA A 61 -8.26 0.61 6.44
C ALA A 61 -9.21 0.21 5.32
N VAL A 62 -10.50 0.38 5.56
CA VAL A 62 -11.52 0.35 4.50
C VAL A 62 -11.96 1.79 4.24
N ARG A 63 -12.01 2.19 2.98
CA ARG A 63 -12.45 3.51 2.54
C ARG A 63 -13.54 3.38 1.50
N SER A 64 -14.69 3.99 1.80
CA SER A 64 -15.78 4.12 0.84
C SER A 64 -15.51 5.25 -0.14
N LEU A 65 -16.22 5.22 -1.27
CA LEU A 65 -16.13 6.26 -2.28
C LEU A 65 -16.41 7.67 -1.75
N PRO A 66 -17.46 7.92 -0.93
CA PRO A 66 -17.66 9.23 -0.30
C PRO A 66 -16.49 9.66 0.59
N GLN A 67 -15.91 8.73 1.38
CA GLN A 67 -14.75 9.06 2.23
C GLN A 67 -13.51 9.44 1.42
N LEU A 68 -13.37 8.87 0.22
CA LEU A 68 -12.30 9.26 -0.70
C LEU A 68 -12.60 10.56 -1.45
N GLU A 69 -13.87 10.87 -1.73
CA GLU A 69 -14.28 12.20 -2.23
C GLU A 69 -13.99 13.28 -1.16
N ASP A 70 -14.34 13.03 0.09
CA ASP A 70 -14.00 13.91 1.22
C ASP A 70 -12.48 14.09 1.34
N LEU A 71 -11.72 12.99 1.27
CA LEU A 71 -10.25 13.03 1.29
C LEU A 71 -9.69 13.87 0.14
N ARG A 72 -10.24 13.75 -1.08
CA ARG A 72 -9.82 14.54 -2.24
C ARG A 72 -10.00 16.03 -1.97
N ASP A 73 -11.16 16.39 -1.44
CA ASP A 73 -11.51 17.78 -1.17
C ASP A 73 -10.66 18.34 -0.01
N ASP A 74 -10.36 17.54 1.02
CA ASP A 74 -9.49 17.90 2.15
C ASP A 74 -8.03 18.18 1.71
N ILE A 75 -7.48 17.37 0.80
CA ILE A 75 -6.12 17.56 0.29
C ILE A 75 -6.04 18.59 -0.85
N GLY A 76 -7.20 19.09 -1.31
CA GLY A 76 -7.30 20.11 -2.36
C GLY A 76 -6.89 19.63 -3.75
N VAL A 77 -7.04 18.34 -4.07
CA VAL A 77 -6.79 17.83 -5.44
C VAL A 77 -8.02 18.12 -6.30
N GLY A 78 -7.92 19.15 -7.13
CA GLY A 78 -8.95 19.49 -8.11
C GLY A 78 -9.02 18.50 -9.29
N GLY A 79 -10.06 18.65 -10.10
CA GLY A 79 -10.27 17.86 -11.31
C GLY A 79 -11.38 16.82 -11.21
N SER A 80 -11.40 15.92 -12.17
CA SER A 80 -12.33 14.80 -12.25
C SER A 80 -12.00 13.72 -11.22
N TRP A 81 -12.97 12.83 -10.99
CA TRP A 81 -12.76 11.68 -10.11
C TRP A 81 -11.65 10.74 -10.61
N SER A 82 -11.59 10.48 -11.92
CA SER A 82 -10.56 9.63 -12.51
C SER A 82 -9.15 10.18 -12.26
N GLU A 83 -8.97 11.50 -12.42
CA GLU A 83 -7.68 12.15 -12.16
C GLU A 83 -7.26 12.03 -10.69
N PHE A 84 -8.22 12.08 -9.76
CA PHE A 84 -7.93 11.81 -8.35
C PHE A 84 -7.55 10.35 -8.10
N VAL A 85 -8.24 9.39 -8.72
CA VAL A 85 -7.89 7.96 -8.60
C VAL A 85 -6.49 7.70 -9.18
N ASP A 86 -6.17 8.27 -10.34
CA ASP A 86 -4.83 8.20 -10.94
C ASP A 86 -3.78 8.83 -10.03
N TYR A 87 -4.12 9.93 -9.37
CA TYR A 87 -3.27 10.58 -8.38
C TYR A 87 -3.03 9.71 -7.14
N LEU A 88 -4.08 9.07 -6.61
CA LEU A 88 -3.98 8.10 -5.50
C LEU A 88 -3.08 6.93 -5.89
N ILE A 89 -3.29 6.33 -7.07
CA ILE A 89 -2.48 5.22 -7.59
C ILE A 89 -1.02 5.65 -7.72
N ALA A 90 -0.75 6.81 -8.33
CA ALA A 90 0.60 7.32 -8.51
C ALA A 90 1.28 7.64 -7.16
N SER A 91 0.53 8.09 -6.16
CA SER A 91 1.04 8.31 -4.80
C SER A 91 1.40 7.01 -4.10
N MET A 92 0.57 5.97 -4.21
CA MET A 92 0.84 4.66 -3.63
C MET A 92 1.96 3.91 -4.35
N LYS A 93 2.18 4.16 -5.64
CA LYS A 93 3.30 3.58 -6.41
C LYS A 93 4.61 4.35 -6.26
N SER A 94 4.61 5.46 -5.52
CA SER A 94 5.84 6.23 -5.30
C SER A 94 6.79 5.50 -4.35
N VAL A 95 8.07 5.85 -4.41
CA VAL A 95 9.09 5.25 -3.53
C VAL A 95 8.95 5.75 -2.08
N ASP A 96 8.28 6.89 -1.87
CA ASP A 96 8.25 7.61 -0.61
C ASP A 96 6.99 7.31 0.23
N VAL A 97 6.46 6.08 0.14
CA VAL A 97 5.36 5.65 1.02
C VAL A 97 5.91 5.40 2.42
N LYS A 98 5.33 6.09 3.40
CA LYS A 98 5.71 6.03 4.81
C LYS A 98 4.60 5.46 5.67
N LEU A 99 4.98 4.73 6.71
CA LEU A 99 4.07 4.25 7.73
C LEU A 99 4.46 4.87 9.06
N LEU A 100 3.67 5.82 9.56
CA LEU A 100 3.88 6.36 10.90
C LEU A 100 3.21 5.45 11.92
N LEU A 101 4.01 4.93 12.84
CA LEU A 101 3.57 4.08 13.94
C LEU A 101 3.54 4.89 15.23
N GLY A 102 2.47 4.73 16.00
CA GLY A 102 2.38 5.35 17.31
C GLY A 102 1.72 4.45 18.36
N SER A 103 2.07 4.72 19.61
CA SER A 103 1.46 4.11 20.78
C SER A 103 0.69 5.18 21.55
N PRO A 104 -0.54 4.93 22.02
CA PRO A 104 -1.36 5.90 22.76
C PRO A 104 -0.80 6.32 24.12
N ILE A 105 0.39 5.87 24.49
CA ILE A 105 0.89 5.99 25.86
C ILE A 105 2.16 6.85 25.86
N ALA A 106 1.96 8.17 25.93
CA ALA A 106 2.98 9.10 26.42
C ALA A 106 3.03 9.17 27.96
N SER A 107 2.28 8.33 28.71
CA SER A 107 2.09 8.53 30.15
C SER A 107 1.97 7.30 31.07
N SER A 108 2.10 6.06 30.60
CA SER A 108 2.06 4.86 31.46
C SER A 108 3.36 4.07 31.35
N LYS A 109 4.25 4.30 32.32
CA LYS A 109 5.38 3.45 32.66
C LYS A 109 4.88 2.14 33.30
N LEU A 110 4.23 1.28 32.53
CA LEU A 110 4.02 -0.11 32.93
C LEU A 110 4.38 -0.98 31.73
N ALA A 111 5.61 -1.45 31.77
CA ALA A 111 6.21 -2.36 30.81
C ALA A 111 5.38 -3.62 30.64
N GLY A 112 5.14 -4.03 29.39
CA GLY A 112 4.57 -5.34 29.13
C GLY A 112 3.95 -5.60 27.77
N ASP A 113 3.82 -4.64 26.86
CA ASP A 113 3.54 -4.96 25.46
C ASP A 113 3.87 -3.77 24.54
N ASN A 114 4.62 -4.02 23.48
CA ASN A 114 4.94 -3.02 22.45
C ASN A 114 3.74 -2.87 21.51
N ASP A 115 2.58 -2.56 22.06
CA ASP A 115 1.33 -2.52 21.32
C ASP A 115 1.24 -1.17 20.59
N THR A 116 1.83 -1.11 19.39
CA THR A 116 1.53 -0.05 18.42
C THR A 116 0.03 -0.06 18.21
N GLN A 117 -0.69 1.00 18.58
CA GLN A 117 -2.15 0.97 18.61
C GLN A 117 -2.77 1.83 17.50
N PHE A 118 -1.99 2.71 16.89
CA PHE A 118 -2.40 3.43 15.68
C PHE A 118 -1.28 3.45 14.64
N ALA A 119 -1.68 3.38 13.37
CA ALA A 119 -0.78 3.55 12.25
C ALA A 119 -1.39 4.51 11.22
N LYS A 120 -0.54 5.26 10.53
CA LYS A 120 -0.94 6.19 9.48
C LYS A 120 -0.10 5.95 8.24
N LEU A 121 -0.74 5.57 7.15
CA LEU A 121 -0.12 5.44 5.84
C LEU A 121 -0.07 6.81 5.19
N ILE A 122 1.14 7.22 4.83
CA ILE A 122 1.42 8.50 4.20
C ILE A 122 2.00 8.23 2.81
N ALA A 123 1.40 8.81 1.79
CA ALA A 123 1.84 8.68 0.42
C ALA A 123 1.82 10.04 -0.29
N GLN A 124 2.78 10.24 -1.19
CA GLN A 124 2.89 11.45 -2.00
C GLN A 124 3.31 11.06 -3.41
N LYS A 125 2.63 11.58 -4.43
CA LYS A 125 2.99 11.36 -5.84
C LYS A 125 4.39 11.86 -6.17
N SER A 126 4.75 13.04 -5.67
CA SER A 126 6.07 13.65 -5.84
C SER A 126 6.23 14.82 -4.87
N LYS A 127 7.47 15.20 -4.57
CA LYS A 127 7.78 16.34 -3.69
C LYS A 127 7.03 17.61 -4.11
N GLY A 128 6.33 18.23 -3.16
CA GLY A 128 5.57 19.47 -3.36
C GLY A 128 4.10 19.26 -3.78
N MET A 129 3.67 18.03 -4.04
CA MET A 129 2.26 17.70 -4.28
C MET A 129 1.51 17.51 -2.94
N PRO A 130 0.16 17.54 -2.93
CA PRO A 130 -0.60 17.18 -1.74
C PRO A 130 -0.21 15.83 -1.12
N LEU A 131 -0.45 15.68 0.17
CA LEU A 131 -0.12 14.45 0.90
C LEU A 131 -1.38 13.62 1.09
N ILE A 132 -1.34 12.33 0.77
CA ILE A 132 -2.38 11.39 1.13
C ILE A 132 -2.04 10.81 2.49
N SER A 133 -2.96 10.95 3.45
CA SER A 133 -2.80 10.43 4.81
C SER A 133 -4.01 9.58 5.17
N ILE A 134 -3.80 8.30 5.41
CA ILE A 134 -4.86 7.33 5.73
C ILE A 134 -4.56 6.70 7.08
N ASN A 135 -5.44 6.92 8.05
CA ASN A 135 -5.37 6.23 9.34
C ASN A 135 -5.75 4.75 9.18
N LEU A 136 -5.01 3.88 9.84
CA LEU A 136 -5.18 2.43 9.82
C LEU A 136 -5.48 1.92 11.23
N ASP A 137 -6.38 0.95 11.31
CA ASP A 137 -6.75 0.26 12.53
C ASP A 137 -5.89 -1.00 12.68
N LYS A 138 -5.42 -1.28 13.91
CA LYS A 138 -4.65 -2.50 14.17
C LYS A 138 -5.55 -3.72 14.16
N LEU A 139 -5.15 -4.73 13.40
CA LEU A 139 -5.73 -6.06 13.43
C LEU A 139 -5.00 -6.93 14.45
N THR A 140 -5.73 -7.82 15.13
CA THR A 140 -5.17 -8.78 16.09
C THR A 140 -5.72 -10.17 15.84
N ASN A 141 -4.95 -11.22 16.20
CA ASN A 141 -5.36 -12.62 16.12
C ASN A 141 -5.83 -13.04 14.72
N ILE A 142 -7.07 -13.53 14.61
CA ILE A 142 -7.63 -14.12 13.39
C ILE A 142 -7.69 -13.10 12.24
N PRO A 143 -8.28 -11.89 12.39
CA PRO A 143 -8.23 -10.87 11.34
C PRO A 143 -6.84 -10.53 10.82
N ALA A 144 -5.83 -10.50 11.69
CA ALA A 144 -4.46 -10.23 11.27
C ALA A 144 -3.90 -11.39 10.42
N ASN A 145 -4.15 -12.63 10.84
CA ASN A 145 -3.72 -13.82 10.10
C ASN A 145 -4.43 -13.93 8.74
N ASP A 146 -5.72 -13.63 8.69
CA ASP A 146 -6.50 -13.64 7.44
C ASP A 146 -5.96 -12.59 6.48
N ALA A 147 -5.73 -11.35 6.95
CA ALA A 147 -5.13 -10.29 6.14
C ALA A 147 -3.73 -10.65 5.61
N MET A 148 -2.88 -11.25 6.44
CA MET A 148 -1.56 -11.74 6.02
C MET A 148 -1.67 -12.88 4.99
N SER A 149 -2.62 -13.80 5.19
CA SER A 149 -2.88 -14.91 4.26
C SER A 149 -3.37 -14.39 2.90
N ASP A 150 -4.32 -13.46 2.90
CA ASP A 150 -4.87 -12.84 1.71
C ASP A 150 -3.78 -12.09 0.94
N LEU A 151 -3.02 -11.23 1.61
CA LEU A 151 -1.90 -10.51 0.98
C LEU A 151 -0.87 -11.47 0.40
N SER A 152 -0.52 -12.55 1.11
CA SER A 152 0.44 -13.55 0.63
C SER A 152 -0.04 -14.25 -0.64
N LEU A 153 -1.31 -14.67 -0.65
CA LEU A 153 -1.92 -15.35 -1.79
C LEU A 153 -2.02 -14.42 -3.00
N GLU A 154 -2.43 -13.18 -2.80
CA GLU A 154 -2.57 -12.19 -3.86
C GLU A 154 -1.20 -11.77 -4.43
N LEU A 155 -0.18 -11.59 -3.60
CA LEU A 155 1.19 -11.40 -4.05
C LEU A 155 1.69 -12.58 -4.91
N PHE A 156 1.43 -13.81 -4.48
CA PHE A 156 1.85 -15.01 -5.22
C PHE A 156 1.17 -15.11 -6.60
N LYS A 157 -0.13 -14.82 -6.67
CA LYS A 157 -0.90 -14.73 -7.92
C LYS A 157 -0.34 -13.64 -8.84
N ALA A 158 -0.12 -12.44 -8.30
CA ALA A 158 0.42 -11.31 -9.04
C ALA A 158 1.83 -11.60 -9.59
N PHE A 159 2.69 -12.22 -8.78
CA PHE A 159 4.02 -12.63 -9.19
C PHE A 159 3.98 -13.66 -10.33
N THR A 160 3.15 -14.71 -10.18
CA THR A 160 3.03 -15.77 -11.18
C THR A 160 2.50 -15.23 -12.50
N SER A 161 1.46 -14.38 -12.45
CA SER A 161 0.91 -13.70 -13.63
C SER A 161 1.98 -12.86 -14.35
N LYS A 162 2.72 -12.03 -13.61
CA LYS A 162 3.81 -11.20 -14.18
C LYS A 162 4.94 -12.05 -14.76
N ARG A 163 5.34 -13.12 -14.08
CA ARG A 163 6.36 -14.05 -14.58
C ARG A 163 5.94 -14.67 -15.91
N ASP A 164 4.70 -15.15 -16.00
CA ASP A 164 4.19 -15.78 -17.22
C ASP A 164 4.09 -14.77 -18.38
N LEU A 165 3.75 -13.51 -18.11
CA LEU A 165 3.80 -12.43 -19.10
C LEU A 165 5.23 -12.16 -19.60
N VAL A 166 6.21 -12.13 -18.69
CA VAL A 166 7.63 -11.93 -19.04
C VAL A 166 8.13 -13.08 -19.92
N VAL A 167 7.78 -14.33 -19.60
CA VAL A 167 8.14 -15.49 -20.41
C VAL A 167 7.58 -15.38 -21.83
N LYS A 168 6.30 -15.03 -21.97
CA LYS A 168 5.65 -14.83 -23.28
C LYS A 168 6.30 -13.71 -24.09
N GLU A 169 6.65 -12.60 -23.44
CA GLU A 169 7.33 -11.49 -24.13
C GLU A 169 8.74 -11.89 -24.57
N GLN A 170 9.45 -12.67 -23.75
CA GLN A 170 10.78 -13.17 -24.10
C GLN A 170 10.75 -14.11 -25.31
N GLU A 171 9.75 -15.01 -25.37
CA GLU A 171 9.50 -15.86 -26.54
C GLU A 171 9.19 -15.03 -27.79
N ARG A 172 8.32 -14.01 -27.65
CA ARG A 172 7.98 -13.10 -28.76
C ARG A 172 9.21 -12.37 -29.29
N CYS A 173 10.04 -11.83 -28.40
CA CYS A 173 11.30 -11.18 -28.76
C CYS A 173 12.24 -12.14 -29.49
N TYR A 174 12.40 -13.37 -28.99
CA TYR A 174 13.23 -14.39 -29.64
C TYR A 174 12.77 -14.67 -31.08
N HIS A 175 11.46 -14.85 -31.28
CA HIS A 175 10.90 -15.05 -32.61
C HIS A 175 11.12 -13.86 -33.54
N LEU A 176 10.90 -12.63 -33.05
CA LEU A 176 11.09 -11.42 -33.83
C LEU A 176 12.55 -11.23 -34.25
N THR A 177 13.49 -11.41 -33.32
CA THR A 177 14.94 -11.35 -33.63
C THR A 177 15.32 -12.38 -34.69
N ARG A 178 14.79 -13.60 -34.60
CA ARG A 178 15.05 -14.66 -35.60
C ARG A 178 14.50 -14.30 -36.98
N SER A 179 13.30 -13.72 -37.06
CA SER A 179 12.73 -13.27 -38.34
C SER A 179 13.53 -12.12 -38.96
N LEU A 180 13.93 -11.13 -38.16
CA LEU A 180 14.76 -10.02 -38.63
C LEU A 180 16.09 -10.51 -39.21
N SER A 181 16.78 -11.44 -38.54
CA SER A 181 18.02 -12.03 -39.07
C SER A 181 17.81 -12.84 -40.36
N ALA A 182 16.61 -13.32 -40.62
CA ALA A 182 16.27 -14.02 -41.86
C ALA A 182 15.90 -13.05 -43.01
N GLU A 183 15.56 -11.80 -42.70
CA GLU A 183 15.25 -10.74 -43.67
C GLU A 183 16.50 -9.97 -44.15
N GLU A 184 17.63 -10.05 -43.45
CA GLU A 184 18.92 -9.46 -43.85
C GLU A 184 19.66 -10.26 -44.96
N VAL A 185 18.95 -11.07 -45.75
CA VAL A 185 19.47 -11.90 -46.85
C VAL A 185 18.99 -11.40 -48.21
#